data_AF-A0A1Y3WKG5-F1
#
_entry.id   AF-A0A1Y3WKG5-F1
#
_cell.length_a   1.000
_cell.length_b   1.000
_cell.length_c   1.000
_cell.angle_alpha   90.00
_cell.angle_beta   90.00
_cell.angle_gamma   90.00
#
_symmetry.space_group_name_H-M   'P 1'
#
loop_
_entity.id
_entity.type
_entity.pdbx_description
1 polymer ?
#
loop_
_entity_poly.entity_id
_entity_poly.type
_entity_poly.pdbx_seq_one_letter_code
_entity_poly.pdbx_strand_id
1 'polypeptide(L)'
;MKPFTIEPADNDSITLSGFYMRNCLDFKAEYSETTGKISIPAGTPVFDYCGSYLIYLYPWNTEDEEVIMRPIEYKYIGNNVWECNSDLMLVAIQGEEMQMSVFSSGSRIARCNGTTNNTSYVGTADEQDEYIESRPSYVTISGNNIDIYNILQADQYGYGVHLSGTIDRTAGKVWFGYTLTGQANDGNYRILTGCEYDEDTNMPTKVAYSGTNNYGKVRASIDLEKGEIAIDPMAIWVAEYSESGIMVDENQFYEFVKTVNVTYDVSKTDISAIEAPSMTNVEKEVSHIDYYAIDGRKLAEPQEGSLVIKVTVYTDGTRKADKIVYLRNR
;
A
#
# COMPACT_ATOMS: atom_id res chain seq x y z
N MET A 1 -0.96 1.73 2.73
CA MET A 1 -1.50 1.19 4.01
C MET A 1 -1.29 -0.31 4.00
N LYS A 2 -0.86 -0.92 5.11
CA LYS A 2 -0.60 -2.38 5.16
C LYS A 2 -1.49 -3.11 6.19
N PRO A 3 -2.03 -4.29 5.84
CA PRO A 3 -2.81 -5.17 6.72
C PRO A 3 -1.93 -5.89 7.76
N PHE A 4 -2.38 -6.04 9.02
CA PHE A 4 -1.82 -6.96 10.03
C PHE A 4 -2.92 -7.60 10.92
N THR A 5 -2.59 -8.74 11.55
CA THR A 5 -3.51 -9.49 12.43
C THR A 5 -3.16 -9.27 13.90
N ILE A 6 -4.13 -8.81 14.71
CA ILE A 6 -3.98 -8.73 16.17
C ILE A 6 -4.48 -10.03 16.80
N GLU A 7 -3.58 -10.78 17.43
CA GLU A 7 -3.93 -11.87 18.34
C GLU A 7 -3.90 -11.38 19.80
N PRO A 8 -4.86 -11.75 20.66
CA PRO A 8 -4.78 -11.45 22.08
C PRO A 8 -3.68 -12.33 22.70
N ALA A 9 -2.54 -11.73 23.01
CA ALA A 9 -1.52 -12.33 23.86
C ALA A 9 -1.61 -11.72 25.27
N ASP A 10 -1.38 -12.55 26.30
CA ASP A 10 -1.22 -12.08 27.67
C ASP A 10 -0.05 -11.07 27.72
N ASN A 11 -0.40 -9.81 28.02
CA ASN A 11 0.40 -8.58 28.10
C ASN A 11 0.61 -7.80 26.79
N ASP A 12 -0.03 -6.62 26.71
CA ASP A 12 0.30 -5.36 26.01
C ASP A 12 1.05 -5.41 24.66
N SER A 13 1.00 -6.53 23.94
CA SER A 13 1.78 -6.78 22.73
C SER A 13 0.93 -7.41 21.65
N ILE A 14 1.13 -6.93 20.42
CA ILE A 14 0.48 -7.40 19.20
C ILE A 14 1.54 -7.94 18.25
N THR A 15 1.15 -8.90 17.40
CA THR A 15 2.00 -9.35 16.30
C THR A 15 1.69 -8.53 15.06
N LEU A 16 2.71 -8.01 14.40
CA LEU A 16 2.61 -7.45 13.06
C LEU A 16 3.15 -8.51 12.09
N SER A 17 2.32 -8.88 11.12
CA SER A 17 2.56 -9.99 10.18
C SER A 17 1.98 -9.70 8.80
N GLY A 18 2.30 -10.56 7.81
CA GLY A 18 1.73 -10.47 6.46
C GLY A 18 2.34 -9.38 5.58
N PHE A 19 3.61 -9.04 5.84
CA PHE A 19 4.34 -8.03 5.08
C PHE A 19 4.57 -8.44 3.61
N TYR A 20 4.81 -7.40 2.81
CA TYR A 20 4.76 -7.40 1.35
C TYR A 20 5.81 -8.25 0.62
N MET A 21 6.95 -8.62 1.22
CA MET A 21 8.00 -9.35 0.49
C MET A 21 8.22 -10.78 1.02
N ARG A 22 8.77 -11.63 0.14
CA ARG A 22 9.32 -12.91 0.54
C ARG A 22 10.38 -12.71 1.64
N ASN A 23 10.35 -13.60 2.64
CA ASN A 23 11.22 -13.56 3.82
C ASN A 23 11.03 -12.35 4.74
N CYS A 24 9.88 -11.69 4.69
CA CYS A 24 9.49 -10.82 5.79
C CYS A 24 9.39 -11.59 7.10
N LEU A 25 9.73 -10.91 8.18
CA LEU A 25 9.64 -11.45 9.53
C LEU A 25 8.40 -10.89 10.21
N ASP A 26 7.64 -11.77 10.84
CA ASP A 26 6.65 -11.36 11.83
C ASP A 26 7.40 -10.81 13.05
N PHE A 27 6.89 -9.73 13.63
CA PHE A 27 7.50 -9.13 14.82
C PHE A 27 6.45 -8.61 15.79
N LYS A 28 6.86 -8.49 17.05
CA LYS A 28 5.98 -7.97 18.11
C LYS A 28 6.09 -6.45 18.18
N ALA A 29 4.95 -5.81 18.42
CA ALA A 29 4.84 -4.40 18.77
C ALA A 29 4.07 -4.27 20.08
N GLU A 30 4.34 -3.22 20.84
CA GLU A 30 3.54 -2.90 22.02
C GLU A 30 2.25 -2.21 21.59
N TYR A 31 1.14 -2.51 22.28
CA TYR A 31 -0.16 -1.87 22.07
C TYR A 31 -0.68 -1.33 23.39
N SER A 32 -0.95 -0.02 23.41
CA SER A 32 -1.56 0.64 24.56
C SER A 32 -3.08 0.62 24.40
N GLU A 33 -3.79 -0.17 25.20
CA GLU A 33 -5.26 -0.17 25.20
C GLU A 33 -5.84 1.19 25.60
N THR A 34 -5.14 1.96 26.45
CA THR A 34 -5.60 3.28 26.91
C THR A 34 -5.54 4.34 25.83
N THR A 35 -4.52 4.31 24.97
CA THR A 35 -4.29 5.36 23.95
C THR A 35 -4.53 4.88 22.53
N GLY A 36 -4.75 3.57 22.35
CA GLY A 36 -4.77 2.90 21.07
C GLY A 36 -3.44 2.97 20.34
N LYS A 37 -2.32 3.32 20.97
CA LYS A 37 -1.03 3.52 20.29
C LYS A 37 -0.34 2.18 20.02
N ILE A 38 0.31 2.07 18.86
CA ILE A 38 1.22 0.96 18.54
C ILE A 38 2.65 1.49 18.60
N SER A 39 3.53 0.81 19.33
CA SER A 39 4.95 1.14 19.47
C SER A 39 5.81 -0.02 18.97
N ILE A 40 6.62 0.25 17.95
CA ILE A 40 7.56 -0.73 17.37
C ILE A 40 8.97 -0.33 17.80
N PRO A 41 9.75 -1.20 18.46
CA PRO A 41 11.14 -0.89 18.80
C PRO A 41 11.96 -0.46 17.58
N ALA A 42 12.78 0.58 17.72
CA ALA A 42 13.76 0.92 16.69
C ALA A 42 14.76 -0.23 16.51
N GLY A 43 15.12 -0.53 15.27
CA GLY A 43 15.97 -1.68 14.96
C GLY A 43 15.22 -3.00 15.01
N THR A 44 13.89 -2.99 14.86
CA THR A 44 13.12 -4.23 14.69
C THR A 44 13.50 -4.87 13.35
N PRO A 45 13.93 -6.15 13.32
CA PRO A 45 14.21 -6.86 12.08
C PRO A 45 12.90 -7.13 11.33
N VAL A 46 12.87 -6.78 10.05
CA VAL A 46 11.67 -6.85 9.20
C VAL A 46 11.85 -7.73 7.97
N PHE A 47 13.09 -8.04 7.57
CA PHE A 47 13.40 -9.02 6.53
C PHE A 47 14.63 -9.85 6.88
N ASP A 48 14.61 -11.12 6.45
CA ASP A 48 15.77 -12.01 6.41
C ASP A 48 16.08 -12.40 4.97
N TYR A 49 17.15 -11.86 4.39
CA TYR A 49 17.52 -12.21 3.02
C TYR A 49 18.24 -13.57 2.97
N CYS A 50 17.48 -14.64 3.15
CA CYS A 50 17.94 -16.04 3.08
C CYS A 50 19.20 -16.33 3.92
N GLY A 51 19.31 -15.75 5.11
CA GLY A 51 20.45 -15.93 6.02
C GLY A 51 21.71 -15.12 5.67
N SER A 52 21.64 -14.23 4.66
CA SER A 52 22.79 -13.44 4.21
C SER A 52 22.97 -12.15 5.00
N TYR A 53 21.86 -11.44 5.26
CA TYR A 53 21.82 -10.26 6.14
C TYR A 53 20.37 -9.95 6.55
N LEU A 54 20.22 -9.31 7.71
CA LEU A 54 18.94 -8.82 8.23
C LEU A 54 18.74 -7.36 7.83
N ILE A 55 17.49 -7.01 7.55
CA ILE A 55 17.06 -5.63 7.30
C ILE A 55 16.23 -5.17 8.49
N TYR A 56 16.59 -4.01 9.02
CA TYR A 56 16.03 -3.45 10.24
C TYR A 56 15.27 -2.17 9.96
N LEU A 57 14.22 -1.93 10.74
CA LEU A 57 13.36 -0.77 10.62
C LEU A 57 13.69 0.28 11.69
N TYR A 58 13.92 1.52 11.26
CA TYR A 58 14.19 2.65 12.14
C TYR A 58 13.37 3.88 11.77
N PRO A 59 13.03 4.76 12.73
CA PRO A 59 12.75 6.14 12.41
C PRO A 59 14.00 6.87 11.92
N TRP A 60 13.82 7.78 10.98
CA TRP A 60 14.87 8.54 10.31
C TRP A 60 14.70 10.03 10.56
N ASN A 61 15.80 10.70 10.84
CA ASN A 61 15.86 12.15 10.85
C ASN A 61 16.40 12.62 9.49
N THR A 62 15.50 13.10 8.64
CA THR A 62 15.87 13.62 7.32
C THR A 62 16.68 14.91 7.38
N GLU A 63 16.56 15.70 8.45
CA GLU A 63 17.31 16.96 8.59
C GLU A 63 18.77 16.72 8.96
N ASP A 64 19.00 15.81 9.92
CA ASP A 64 20.35 15.52 10.43
C ASP A 64 20.98 14.27 9.78
N GLU A 65 20.29 13.63 8.83
CA GLU A 65 20.69 12.40 8.14
C GLU A 65 21.13 11.28 9.10
N GLU A 66 20.32 11.03 10.14
CA GLU A 66 20.64 10.06 11.18
C GLU A 66 19.50 9.11 11.55
N VAL A 67 19.89 7.92 12.02
CA VAL A 67 18.98 6.93 12.59
C VAL A 67 18.54 7.37 13.99
N ILE A 68 17.24 7.33 14.25
CA ILE A 68 16.69 7.65 15.57
C ILE A 68 16.49 6.35 16.36
N MET A 69 17.06 6.27 17.57
CA MET A 69 17.01 5.06 18.41
C MET A 69 15.75 4.92 19.30
N ARG A 70 14.77 5.82 19.15
CA ARG A 70 13.51 5.75 19.90
C ARG A 70 12.48 4.91 19.16
N PRO A 71 11.48 4.31 19.83
CA PRO A 71 10.45 3.54 19.18
C PRO A 71 9.73 4.29 18.06
N ILE A 72 9.24 3.53 17.08
CA ILE A 72 8.40 4.01 15.99
C ILE A 72 6.96 4.02 16.49
N GLU A 73 6.37 5.20 16.50
CA GLU A 73 5.11 5.45 17.20
C GLU A 73 3.97 5.67 16.22
N TYR A 74 3.05 4.72 16.21
CA TYR A 74 1.86 4.72 15.39
C TYR A 74 0.66 5.15 16.23
N LYS A 75 0.07 6.29 15.87
CA LYS A 75 -1.10 6.85 16.55
C LYS A 75 -2.37 6.38 15.87
N TYR A 76 -3.36 5.97 16.64
CA TYR A 76 -4.68 5.63 16.11
C TYR A 76 -5.33 6.87 15.48
N ILE A 77 -5.76 6.76 14.23
CA ILE A 77 -6.41 7.84 13.49
C ILE A 77 -7.87 7.51 13.12
N GLY A 78 -8.42 6.42 13.66
CA GLY A 78 -9.76 5.92 13.33
C GLY A 78 -9.73 4.77 12.32
N ASN A 79 -10.88 4.12 12.15
CA ASN A 79 -11.12 3.07 11.13
C ASN A 79 -10.14 1.89 11.15
N ASN A 80 -9.65 1.52 12.34
CA ASN A 80 -8.59 0.51 12.50
C ASN A 80 -7.32 0.85 11.72
N VAL A 81 -7.01 2.14 11.61
CA VAL A 81 -5.79 2.65 10.97
C VAL A 81 -4.96 3.42 12.00
N TRP A 82 -3.66 3.22 11.94
CA TRP A 82 -2.66 3.95 12.69
C TRP A 82 -1.67 4.62 11.75
N GLU A 83 -1.20 5.80 12.13
CA GLU A 83 -0.28 6.61 11.33
C GLU A 83 0.98 6.96 12.11
N CYS A 84 2.12 6.82 11.45
CA CYS A 84 3.43 7.32 11.86
C CYS A 84 3.86 8.41 10.88
N ASN A 85 4.02 9.63 11.40
CA ASN A 85 4.43 10.79 10.61
C ASN A 85 5.95 11.01 10.60
N SER A 86 6.72 10.17 11.30
CA SER A 86 8.18 10.14 11.14
C SER A 86 8.54 9.46 9.83
N ASP A 87 9.60 9.96 9.19
CA ASP A 87 10.27 9.24 8.12
C ASP A 87 10.83 7.94 8.67
N LEU A 88 10.80 6.90 7.85
CA LEU A 88 11.25 5.58 8.25
C LEU A 88 12.35 5.12 7.29
N MET A 89 13.32 4.41 7.84
CA MET A 89 14.51 3.92 7.16
C MET A 89 14.58 2.40 7.30
N LEU A 90 14.91 1.74 6.20
CA LEU A 90 15.37 0.35 6.19
C LEU A 90 16.90 0.34 6.19
N VAL A 91 17.48 -0.39 7.14
CA VAL A 91 18.93 -0.54 7.26
C VAL A 91 19.28 -2.01 7.08
N ALA A 92 19.97 -2.34 5.99
CA ALA A 92 20.53 -3.66 5.75
C ALA A 92 21.95 -3.73 6.33
N ILE A 93 22.23 -4.76 7.14
CA ILE A 93 23.54 -4.93 7.80
C ILE A 93 24.17 -6.25 7.37
N GLN A 94 25.26 -6.18 6.61
CA GLN A 94 26.03 -7.35 6.17
C GLN A 94 27.47 -7.25 6.69
N GLY A 95 27.76 -7.93 7.80
CA GLY A 95 29.07 -7.81 8.47
C GLY A 95 29.28 -6.40 9.03
N GLU A 96 30.32 -5.70 8.56
CA GLU A 96 30.59 -4.30 8.91
C GLU A 96 29.93 -3.29 7.96
N GLU A 97 29.38 -3.75 6.83
CA GLU A 97 28.75 -2.88 5.84
C GLU A 97 27.28 -2.60 6.19
N MET A 98 26.91 -1.31 6.15
CA MET A 98 25.54 -0.85 6.31
C MET A 98 25.05 -0.19 5.02
N GLN A 99 23.94 -0.69 4.49
CA GLN A 99 23.22 -0.07 3.38
C GLN A 99 21.90 0.52 3.90
N MET A 100 21.64 1.78 3.53
CA MET A 100 20.50 2.55 4.03
C MET A 100 19.54 2.89 2.89
N SER A 101 18.25 2.69 3.11
CA SER A 101 17.18 3.08 2.18
C SER A 101 16.02 3.75 2.91
N VAL A 102 15.81 5.04 2.62
CA VAL A 102 14.72 5.84 3.22
C VAL A 102 13.42 5.55 2.49
N PHE A 103 12.34 5.38 3.24
CA PHE A 103 11.00 5.33 2.68
C PHE A 103 10.07 6.41 3.25
N SER A 104 8.95 6.57 2.55
CA SER A 104 7.93 7.61 2.69
C SER A 104 7.66 8.12 4.11
N SER A 105 7.56 9.45 4.22
CA SER A 105 6.83 10.14 5.29
C SER A 105 5.37 9.67 5.34
N GLY A 106 4.79 9.49 6.53
CA GLY A 106 3.35 9.18 6.68
C GLY A 106 3.00 7.70 6.52
N SER A 107 3.82 6.82 7.10
CA SER A 107 3.56 5.38 7.12
C SER A 107 2.25 5.07 7.86
N ARG A 108 1.49 4.09 7.34
CA ARG A 108 0.21 3.67 7.93
C ARG A 108 0.09 2.17 8.03
N ILE A 109 -0.42 1.74 9.17
CA ILE A 109 -0.76 0.35 9.45
C ILE A 109 -2.28 0.27 9.61
N ALA A 110 -2.91 -0.73 9.00
CA ALA A 110 -4.34 -0.97 9.09
C ALA A 110 -4.60 -2.43 9.51
N ARG A 111 -5.64 -2.68 10.30
CA ARG A 111 -6.03 -4.06 10.61
C ARG A 111 -6.59 -4.72 9.34
N CYS A 112 -6.16 -5.95 9.04
CA CYS A 112 -6.73 -6.71 7.92
C CYS A 112 -8.24 -6.88 8.14
N ASN A 113 -9.00 -6.76 7.06
CA ASN A 113 -10.40 -7.18 7.03
C ASN A 113 -10.65 -8.19 5.91
N GLY A 114 -9.63 -8.63 5.18
CA GLY A 114 -9.77 -9.64 4.16
C GLY A 114 -8.59 -10.58 4.04
N THR A 115 -8.74 -11.53 3.13
CA THR A 115 -7.71 -12.47 2.70
C THR A 115 -7.71 -12.50 1.18
N THR A 116 -6.54 -12.36 0.58
CA THR A 116 -6.34 -12.52 -0.84
C THR A 116 -5.70 -13.87 -1.11
N ASN A 117 -6.28 -14.63 -2.03
CA ASN A 117 -5.72 -15.88 -2.54
C ASN A 117 -5.36 -15.67 -4.02
N ASN A 118 -4.13 -16.02 -4.40
CA ASN A 118 -3.65 -15.84 -5.76
C ASN A 118 -2.96 -17.10 -6.30
N THR A 119 -3.08 -17.29 -7.60
CA THR A 119 -2.24 -18.20 -8.38
C THR A 119 -1.57 -17.40 -9.48
N SER A 120 -0.24 -17.42 -9.51
CA SER A 120 0.56 -16.75 -10.53
C SER A 120 1.69 -17.62 -11.06
N TYR A 121 2.21 -17.23 -12.22
CA TYR A 121 3.22 -17.92 -12.99
C TYR A 121 4.34 -16.94 -13.36
N VAL A 122 5.58 -17.38 -13.19
CA VAL A 122 6.78 -16.63 -13.58
C VAL A 122 7.63 -17.52 -14.47
N GLY A 123 8.14 -16.98 -15.57
CA GLY A 123 8.97 -17.72 -16.53
C GLY A 123 8.44 -17.66 -17.95
N THR A 124 8.80 -18.66 -18.74
CA THR A 124 8.45 -18.75 -20.17
C THR A 124 7.45 -19.88 -20.41
N ALA A 125 6.80 -19.94 -21.58
CA ALA A 125 5.81 -20.98 -21.88
C ALA A 125 6.30 -22.41 -21.64
N ASP A 126 7.60 -22.67 -21.83
CA ASP A 126 8.21 -24.00 -21.70
C ASP A 126 8.73 -24.30 -20.27
N GLU A 127 8.91 -23.27 -19.44
CA GLU A 127 9.46 -23.37 -18.08
C GLU A 127 8.85 -22.26 -17.20
N GLN A 128 7.81 -22.62 -16.45
CA GLN A 128 7.12 -21.73 -15.52
C GLN A 128 7.19 -22.26 -14.10
N ASP A 129 7.49 -21.37 -13.16
CA ASP A 129 7.27 -21.58 -11.74
C ASP A 129 5.84 -21.17 -11.39
N GLU A 130 5.09 -22.07 -10.76
CA GLU A 130 3.75 -21.80 -10.23
C GLU A 130 3.84 -21.38 -8.76
N TYR A 131 3.16 -20.28 -8.43
CA TYR A 131 3.03 -19.74 -7.09
C TYR A 131 1.56 -19.72 -6.67
N ILE A 132 1.24 -20.45 -5.59
CA ILE A 132 -0.10 -20.47 -4.98
C ILE A 132 0.03 -19.93 -3.56
N GLU A 133 -0.66 -18.83 -3.27
CA GLU A 133 -0.46 -18.08 -2.04
C GLU A 133 -1.77 -17.52 -1.47
N SER A 134 -1.76 -17.30 -0.16
CA SER A 134 -2.85 -16.68 0.59
C SER A 134 -2.27 -15.69 1.58
N ARG A 135 -2.87 -14.50 1.70
CA ARG A 135 -2.38 -13.47 2.62
C ARG A 135 -3.48 -12.59 3.19
N PRO A 136 -3.23 -11.95 4.34
CA PRO A 136 -4.11 -10.92 4.84
C PRO A 136 -4.13 -9.69 3.91
N SER A 137 -5.32 -9.19 3.62
CA SER A 137 -5.56 -7.99 2.82
C SER A 137 -6.43 -6.98 3.55
N TYR A 138 -6.43 -5.75 3.04
CA TYR A 138 -7.28 -4.68 3.56
C TYR A 138 -8.09 -4.08 2.43
N VAL A 139 -9.41 -4.09 2.58
CA VAL A 139 -10.37 -3.56 1.63
C VAL A 139 -11.06 -2.35 2.25
N THR A 140 -11.16 -1.25 1.52
CA THR A 140 -11.98 -0.10 1.93
C THR A 140 -12.95 0.24 0.83
N ILE A 141 -14.21 0.48 1.19
CA ILE A 141 -15.25 0.93 0.25
C ILE A 141 -15.81 2.26 0.73
N SER A 142 -15.76 3.27 -0.15
CA SER A 142 -16.31 4.60 0.11
C SER A 142 -17.20 5.03 -1.05
N GLY A 143 -18.52 5.01 -0.84
CA GLY A 143 -19.47 5.22 -1.93
C GLY A 143 -19.32 4.17 -3.02
N ASN A 144 -18.87 4.57 -4.21
CA ASN A 144 -18.57 3.66 -5.32
C ASN A 144 -17.07 3.41 -5.51
N ASN A 145 -16.21 3.95 -4.65
CA ASN A 145 -14.77 3.69 -4.72
C ASN A 145 -14.41 2.49 -3.86
N ILE A 146 -13.46 1.71 -4.34
CA ILE A 146 -12.90 0.58 -3.63
C ILE A 146 -11.38 0.59 -3.74
N ASP A 147 -10.72 0.35 -2.61
CA ASP A 147 -9.29 0.12 -2.54
C ASP A 147 -9.03 -1.24 -1.93
N ILE A 148 -8.08 -1.98 -2.50
CA ILE A 148 -7.62 -3.27 -2.00
C ILE A 148 -6.10 -3.21 -1.87
N TYR A 149 -5.61 -3.44 -0.66
CA TYR A 149 -4.19 -3.47 -0.34
C TYR A 149 -3.70 -4.90 -0.17
N ASN A 150 -2.44 -5.13 -0.55
CA ASN A 150 -1.72 -6.40 -0.39
C ASN A 150 -2.35 -7.53 -1.22
N ILE A 151 -2.26 -7.41 -2.56
CA ILE A 151 -2.90 -8.36 -3.47
C ILE A 151 -1.96 -9.48 -3.96
N LEU A 152 -0.66 -9.21 -4.17
CA LEU A 152 0.28 -10.12 -4.87
C LEU A 152 1.62 -10.32 -4.11
N GLN A 153 2.27 -11.50 -4.24
CA GLN A 153 3.62 -11.80 -3.67
C GLN A 153 4.62 -12.29 -4.70
N ALA A 154 4.23 -12.92 -5.82
CA ALA A 154 5.21 -13.75 -6.51
C ALA A 154 6.24 -12.90 -7.25
N ASP A 155 7.51 -13.24 -7.00
CA ASP A 155 8.75 -12.64 -7.52
C ASP A 155 8.94 -11.12 -7.29
N GLN A 156 10.17 -10.65 -7.52
CA GLN A 156 10.78 -9.38 -7.07
C GLN A 156 9.99 -8.07 -7.33
N TYR A 157 8.86 -8.12 -8.04
CA TYR A 157 8.32 -7.02 -8.83
C TYR A 157 6.82 -6.71 -8.62
N GLY A 158 6.09 -7.55 -7.85
CA GLY A 158 4.65 -7.42 -7.58
C GLY A 158 4.26 -7.21 -6.11
N TYR A 159 5.22 -6.94 -5.24
CA TYR A 159 5.01 -6.98 -3.78
C TYR A 159 4.02 -5.93 -3.25
N GLY A 160 2.95 -6.38 -2.58
CA GLY A 160 2.10 -5.51 -1.78
C GLY A 160 1.24 -4.53 -2.59
N VAL A 161 0.97 -4.86 -3.85
CA VAL A 161 0.20 -4.03 -4.78
C VAL A 161 -1.12 -3.54 -4.17
N HIS A 162 -1.39 -2.26 -4.40
CA HIS A 162 -2.65 -1.60 -4.10
C HIS A 162 -3.44 -1.44 -5.40
N LEU A 163 -4.66 -1.98 -5.45
CA LEU A 163 -5.60 -1.70 -6.52
C LEU A 163 -6.64 -0.68 -6.04
N SER A 164 -6.89 0.32 -6.87
CA SER A 164 -7.95 1.30 -6.68
C SER A 164 -8.92 1.25 -7.86
N GLY A 165 -10.22 1.26 -7.58
CA GLY A 165 -11.23 1.04 -8.60
C GLY A 165 -12.59 1.63 -8.28
N THR A 166 -13.49 1.51 -9.24
CA THR A 166 -14.87 1.98 -9.15
C THR A 166 -15.85 0.83 -9.30
N ILE A 167 -16.81 0.75 -8.38
CA ILE A 167 -17.87 -0.25 -8.30
C ILE A 167 -19.06 0.17 -9.16
N ASP A 168 -19.48 -0.69 -10.07
CA ASP A 168 -20.82 -0.72 -10.64
C ASP A 168 -21.69 -1.67 -9.83
N ARG A 169 -22.46 -1.09 -8.89
CA ARG A 169 -23.32 -1.84 -7.97
C ARG A 169 -24.47 -2.56 -8.68
N THR A 170 -24.92 -2.06 -9.83
CA THR A 170 -26.02 -2.67 -10.59
C THR A 170 -25.54 -3.91 -11.33
N ALA A 171 -24.33 -3.84 -11.89
CA ALA A 171 -23.75 -4.95 -12.63
C ALA A 171 -23.01 -5.96 -11.75
N GLY A 172 -22.76 -5.65 -10.47
CA GLY A 172 -21.92 -6.47 -9.59
C GLY A 172 -20.47 -6.53 -10.07
N LYS A 173 -19.94 -5.41 -10.58
CA LYS A 173 -18.61 -5.34 -11.22
C LYS A 173 -17.77 -4.23 -10.64
N VAL A 174 -16.45 -4.40 -10.73
CA VAL A 174 -15.47 -3.36 -10.41
C VAL A 174 -14.51 -3.22 -11.58
N TRP A 175 -14.08 -1.99 -11.81
CA TRP A 175 -12.96 -1.67 -12.69
C TRP A 175 -11.83 -1.03 -11.89
N PHE A 176 -10.71 -1.72 -11.79
CA PHE A 176 -9.48 -1.19 -11.20
C PHE A 176 -8.61 -0.53 -12.27
N GLY A 177 -7.93 0.55 -11.88
CA GLY A 177 -6.91 1.17 -12.72
C GLY A 177 -5.70 0.26 -12.91
N TYR A 178 -4.86 0.59 -13.90
CA TYR A 178 -3.51 0.03 -13.98
C TYR A 178 -2.70 0.51 -12.78
N THR A 179 -1.77 -0.32 -12.31
CA THR A 179 -0.96 0.00 -11.14
C THR A 179 0.52 -0.07 -11.47
N LEU A 180 1.25 1.00 -11.19
CA LEU A 180 2.70 1.00 -11.21
C LEU A 180 3.22 0.17 -10.03
N THR A 181 3.86 -0.97 -10.31
CA THR A 181 4.36 -1.87 -9.26
C THR A 181 5.82 -1.61 -8.92
N GLY A 182 6.54 -0.90 -9.78
CA GLY A 182 7.90 -0.43 -9.51
C GLY A 182 8.63 0.05 -10.76
N GLN A 183 9.89 0.42 -10.56
CA GLN A 183 10.84 0.70 -11.64
C GLN A 183 12.03 -0.23 -11.49
N ALA A 184 12.46 -0.82 -12.59
CA ALA A 184 13.65 -1.64 -12.68
C ALA A 184 14.92 -0.78 -12.79
N ASN A 185 16.06 -1.33 -12.38
CA ASN A 185 17.36 -0.63 -12.46
C ASN A 185 17.81 -0.35 -13.91
N ASP A 186 17.19 -1.01 -14.90
CA ASP A 186 17.41 -0.78 -16.33
C ASP A 186 16.63 0.44 -16.86
N GLY A 187 15.86 1.12 -16.01
CA GLY A 187 15.07 2.31 -16.34
C GLY A 187 13.62 2.02 -16.72
N ASN A 188 13.27 0.75 -16.98
CA ASN A 188 11.91 0.37 -17.36
C ASN A 188 10.96 0.40 -16.17
N TYR A 189 9.72 0.80 -16.42
CA TYR A 189 8.64 0.72 -15.44
C TYR A 189 7.99 -0.64 -15.48
N ARG A 190 7.35 -1.00 -14.38
CA ARG A 190 6.57 -2.23 -14.25
C ARG A 190 5.13 -1.88 -13.97
N ILE A 191 4.24 -2.32 -14.83
CA ILE A 191 2.83 -1.99 -14.73
C ILE A 191 1.99 -3.26 -14.69
N LEU A 192 1.13 -3.36 -13.68
CA LEU A 192 0.09 -4.37 -13.59
C LEU A 192 -1.14 -3.91 -14.36
N THR A 193 -1.57 -4.70 -15.34
CA THR A 193 -2.80 -4.49 -16.13
C THR A 193 -3.61 -5.77 -16.23
N GLY A 194 -4.89 -5.63 -16.61
CA GLY A 194 -5.68 -6.78 -17.03
C GLY A 194 -5.15 -7.32 -18.36
N CYS A 195 -5.18 -8.64 -18.55
CA CYS A 195 -4.68 -9.28 -19.77
C CYS A 195 -5.64 -10.34 -20.33
N GLU A 196 -5.53 -10.58 -21.63
CA GLU A 196 -5.95 -11.85 -22.22
C GLU A 196 -4.80 -12.85 -22.10
N TYR A 197 -5.10 -14.14 -22.05
CA TYR A 197 -4.09 -15.18 -21.87
C TYR A 197 -4.47 -16.46 -22.63
N ASP A 198 -3.47 -17.28 -22.91
CA ASP A 198 -3.64 -18.62 -23.46
C ASP A 198 -3.78 -19.62 -22.31
N GLU A 199 -4.90 -20.34 -22.27
CA GLU A 199 -5.21 -21.30 -21.20
C GLU A 199 -4.30 -22.53 -21.23
N ASP A 200 -3.80 -22.94 -22.40
CA ASP A 200 -2.98 -24.13 -22.56
C ASP A 200 -1.55 -23.88 -22.07
N THR A 201 -1.05 -22.65 -22.23
CA THR A 201 0.33 -22.26 -21.90
C THR A 201 0.44 -21.39 -20.65
N ASN A 202 -0.68 -20.93 -20.07
CA ASN A 202 -0.71 -19.92 -18.99
C ASN A 202 0.13 -18.68 -19.32
N MET A 203 0.13 -18.24 -20.58
CA MET A 203 0.89 -17.07 -21.01
C MET A 203 -0.04 -15.90 -21.29
N PRO A 204 0.25 -14.69 -20.78
CA PRO A 204 -0.51 -13.51 -21.16
C PRO A 204 -0.18 -13.18 -22.62
N THR A 205 -1.21 -12.91 -23.42
CA THR A 205 -1.08 -12.74 -24.87
C THR A 205 -1.16 -11.30 -25.33
N LYS A 206 -1.88 -10.46 -24.58
CA LYS A 206 -2.00 -9.02 -24.81
C LYS A 206 -2.70 -8.33 -23.65
N VAL A 207 -2.62 -7.00 -23.61
CA VAL A 207 -3.37 -6.18 -22.66
C VAL A 207 -4.87 -6.23 -22.97
N ALA A 208 -5.68 -6.37 -21.92
CA ALA A 208 -7.12 -6.51 -22.04
C ALA A 208 -7.79 -5.21 -22.55
N TYR A 209 -8.93 -5.40 -23.22
CA TYR A 209 -9.82 -4.32 -23.66
C TYR A 209 -9.17 -3.31 -24.63
N SER A 210 -8.24 -3.78 -25.46
CA SER A 210 -7.63 -2.99 -26.55
C SER A 210 -8.68 -2.31 -27.44
N GLY A 211 -8.42 -1.04 -27.76
CA GLY A 211 -9.34 -0.20 -28.54
C GLY A 211 -10.58 0.31 -27.79
N THR A 212 -10.64 0.18 -26.47
CA THR A 212 -11.76 0.69 -25.65
C THR A 212 -11.30 1.69 -24.59
N ASN A 213 -12.24 2.40 -23.96
CA ASN A 213 -11.97 3.31 -22.83
C ASN A 213 -11.52 2.59 -21.54
N ASN A 214 -11.50 1.25 -21.54
CA ASN A 214 -11.05 0.43 -20.41
C ASN A 214 -9.73 -0.29 -20.71
N TYR A 215 -9.00 0.13 -21.76
CA TYR A 215 -7.69 -0.43 -22.08
C TYR A 215 -6.79 -0.53 -20.84
N GLY A 216 -6.28 -1.73 -20.58
CA GLY A 216 -5.39 -2.03 -19.45
C GLY A 216 -6.03 -2.02 -18.06
N LYS A 217 -7.30 -1.62 -17.92
CA LYS A 217 -8.01 -1.73 -16.65
C LYS A 217 -8.27 -3.19 -16.31
N VAL A 218 -8.17 -3.49 -15.02
CA VAL A 218 -8.49 -4.83 -14.51
C VAL A 218 -9.97 -4.86 -14.16
N ARG A 219 -10.70 -5.82 -14.71
CA ARG A 219 -12.09 -6.06 -14.34
C ARG A 219 -12.15 -7.05 -13.18
N ALA A 220 -13.14 -6.90 -12.32
CA ALA A 220 -13.49 -7.90 -11.33
C ALA A 220 -15.01 -8.03 -11.19
N SER A 221 -15.44 -9.21 -10.74
CA SER A 221 -16.79 -9.42 -10.21
C SER A 221 -16.77 -9.18 -8.71
N ILE A 222 -17.83 -8.60 -8.15
CA ILE A 222 -17.94 -8.33 -6.72
C ILE A 222 -19.32 -8.73 -6.19
N ASP A 223 -19.31 -9.46 -5.09
CA ASP A 223 -20.47 -9.73 -4.25
C ASP A 223 -20.31 -8.93 -2.94
N LEU A 224 -21.00 -7.80 -2.86
CA LEU A 224 -20.92 -6.89 -1.71
C LEU A 224 -21.58 -7.46 -0.46
N GLU A 225 -22.52 -8.40 -0.61
CA GLU A 225 -23.23 -8.99 0.54
C GLU A 225 -22.38 -10.09 1.20
N LYS A 226 -21.63 -10.84 0.39
CA LYS A 226 -20.71 -11.88 0.89
C LYS A 226 -19.31 -11.37 1.17
N GLY A 227 -18.95 -10.20 0.65
CA GLY A 227 -17.61 -9.66 0.73
C GLY A 227 -16.62 -10.43 -0.15
N GLU A 228 -17.02 -10.78 -1.37
CA GLU A 228 -16.20 -11.56 -2.29
C GLU A 228 -15.86 -10.75 -3.54
N ILE A 229 -14.60 -10.81 -3.98
CA ILE A 229 -14.11 -10.16 -5.20
C ILE A 229 -13.30 -11.18 -5.98
N ALA A 230 -13.72 -11.46 -7.21
CA ALA A 230 -12.98 -12.29 -8.16
C ALA A 230 -12.41 -11.38 -9.24
N ILE A 231 -11.09 -11.21 -9.25
CA ILE A 231 -10.38 -10.33 -10.17
C ILE A 231 -9.98 -11.14 -11.41
N ASP A 232 -10.25 -10.59 -12.59
CA ASP A 232 -9.87 -11.20 -13.86
C ASP A 232 -8.34 -11.30 -13.98
N PRO A 233 -7.82 -12.18 -14.87
CA PRO A 233 -6.38 -12.34 -15.08
C PRO A 233 -5.65 -11.02 -15.35
N MET A 234 -4.44 -10.93 -14.79
CA MET A 234 -3.58 -9.77 -14.89
C MET A 234 -2.16 -10.18 -15.23
N ALA A 235 -1.34 -9.24 -15.70
CA ALA A 235 0.08 -9.45 -15.84
C ALA A 235 0.86 -8.17 -15.48
N ILE A 236 2.06 -8.37 -14.93
CA ILE A 236 3.03 -7.30 -14.69
C ILE A 236 3.90 -7.19 -15.94
N TRP A 237 3.69 -6.14 -16.71
CA TRP A 237 4.40 -5.91 -17.96
C TRP A 237 5.58 -4.98 -17.80
N VAL A 238 6.55 -5.10 -18.71
CA VAL A 238 7.52 -4.04 -18.96
C VAL A 238 6.78 -2.85 -19.58
N ALA A 239 7.10 -1.65 -19.12
CA ALA A 239 6.51 -0.43 -19.64
C ALA A 239 7.54 0.70 -19.75
N GLU A 240 7.36 1.52 -20.78
CA GLU A 240 8.18 2.71 -21.04
C GLU A 240 7.36 3.98 -20.77
N TYR A 241 8.05 5.01 -20.29
CA TYR A 241 7.45 6.33 -20.15
C TYR A 241 7.72 7.17 -21.41
N SER A 242 6.65 7.66 -22.01
CA SER A 242 6.68 8.60 -23.14
C SER A 242 6.02 9.92 -22.76
N GLU A 243 6.22 10.98 -23.55
CA GLU A 243 5.49 12.25 -23.38
C GLU A 243 3.95 12.08 -23.44
N SER A 244 3.48 11.02 -24.10
CA SER A 244 2.07 10.60 -24.21
C SER A 244 1.56 9.74 -23.03
N GLY A 245 2.41 9.40 -22.06
CA GLY A 245 2.08 8.53 -20.94
C GLY A 245 2.84 7.21 -20.96
N ILE A 246 2.38 6.25 -20.16
CA ILE A 246 3.02 4.95 -20.00
C ILE A 246 2.54 3.99 -21.10
N MET A 247 3.48 3.42 -21.86
CA MET A 247 3.21 2.43 -22.90
C MET A 247 3.72 1.06 -22.46
N VAL A 248 2.90 0.03 -22.66
CA VAL A 248 3.19 -1.35 -22.25
C VAL A 248 3.86 -2.10 -23.41
N ASP A 249 4.95 -2.82 -23.14
CA ASP A 249 5.53 -3.81 -24.06
C ASP A 249 4.86 -5.16 -23.82
N GLU A 250 3.90 -5.51 -24.68
CA GLU A 250 3.14 -6.76 -24.57
C GLU A 250 3.95 -8.01 -24.92
N ASN A 251 5.23 -7.87 -25.33
CA ASN A 251 6.13 -9.00 -25.57
C ASN A 251 6.94 -9.39 -24.33
N GLN A 252 6.93 -8.56 -23.29
CA GLN A 252 7.77 -8.75 -22.11
C GLN A 252 6.95 -8.54 -20.83
N PHE A 253 6.85 -9.61 -20.04
CA PHE A 253 6.21 -9.58 -18.73
C PHE A 253 7.11 -10.22 -17.68
N TYR A 254 6.84 -9.87 -16.42
CA TYR A 254 7.54 -10.39 -15.25
C TYR A 254 6.73 -11.47 -14.53
N GLU A 255 5.43 -11.27 -14.41
CA GLU A 255 4.53 -12.19 -13.68
C GLU A 255 3.18 -12.22 -14.38
N PHE A 256 2.65 -13.42 -14.58
CA PHE A 256 1.26 -13.63 -14.98
C PHE A 256 0.44 -14.07 -13.77
N VAL A 257 -0.62 -13.32 -13.46
CA VAL A 257 -1.52 -13.60 -12.35
C VAL A 257 -2.83 -14.14 -12.90
N LYS A 258 -3.00 -15.46 -12.84
CA LYS A 258 -4.14 -16.14 -13.45
C LYS A 258 -5.43 -15.95 -12.65
N THR A 259 -5.35 -16.10 -11.33
CA THR A 259 -6.52 -15.93 -10.46
C THR A 259 -6.16 -15.11 -9.24
N VAL A 260 -7.07 -14.20 -8.86
CA VAL A 260 -7.00 -13.49 -7.59
C VAL A 260 -8.40 -13.41 -7.01
N ASN A 261 -8.58 -13.99 -5.84
CA ASN A 261 -9.84 -13.94 -5.09
C ASN A 261 -9.61 -13.26 -3.76
N VAL A 262 -10.42 -12.25 -3.46
CA VAL A 262 -10.41 -11.52 -2.19
C VAL A 262 -11.71 -11.83 -1.45
N THR A 263 -11.58 -12.32 -0.23
CA THR A 263 -12.71 -12.46 0.70
C THR A 263 -12.50 -11.48 1.84
N TYR A 264 -13.49 -10.67 2.16
CA TYR A 264 -13.41 -9.67 3.22
C TYR A 264 -14.65 -9.65 4.12
N ASP A 265 -14.46 -9.23 5.35
CA ASP A 265 -15.50 -9.04 6.34
C ASP A 265 -16.26 -7.74 6.05
N VAL A 266 -17.45 -7.86 5.47
CA VAL A 266 -18.32 -6.73 5.09
C VAL A 266 -18.57 -5.79 6.29
N SER A 267 -18.70 -6.34 7.50
CA SER A 267 -18.95 -5.54 8.72
C SER A 267 -17.75 -4.69 9.13
N LYS A 268 -16.55 -5.00 8.62
CA LYS A 268 -15.30 -4.30 8.91
C LYS A 268 -14.78 -3.45 7.75
N THR A 269 -15.52 -3.38 6.64
CA THR A 269 -15.10 -2.74 5.39
C THR A 269 -15.77 -1.39 5.15
N ASP A 270 -16.92 -1.15 5.78
CA ASP A 270 -17.65 0.10 5.65
C ASP A 270 -17.07 1.20 6.56
N ILE A 271 -16.73 2.34 5.99
CA ILE A 271 -16.00 3.43 6.67
C ILE A 271 -16.92 4.14 7.70
N SER A 272 -18.24 3.97 7.60
CA SER A 272 -19.21 4.65 8.46
C SER A 272 -19.65 3.90 9.72
N ALA A 273 -19.17 2.67 9.98
CA ALA A 273 -19.82 1.82 10.98
C ALA A 273 -18.85 0.93 11.80
N ILE A 274 -17.87 1.49 12.50
CA ILE A 274 -17.15 0.71 13.53
C ILE A 274 -16.83 1.59 14.73
N GLU A 275 -17.28 1.13 15.91
CA GLU A 275 -17.19 1.82 17.19
C GLU A 275 -15.74 2.17 17.56
N ALA A 276 -15.53 3.45 17.88
CA ALA A 276 -14.26 3.98 18.34
C ALA A 276 -13.87 3.37 19.71
N PRO A 277 -12.56 3.19 19.98
CA PRO A 277 -12.09 3.17 21.36
C PRO A 277 -12.56 4.45 22.06
N SER A 278 -12.81 4.39 23.37
CA SER A 278 -13.15 5.55 24.21
C SER A 278 -11.99 6.56 24.22
N MET A 279 -11.86 7.33 23.15
CA MET A 279 -10.94 8.43 23.00
C MET A 279 -11.67 9.68 23.47
N THR A 280 -11.48 10.08 24.71
CA THR A 280 -11.67 11.49 25.09
C THR A 280 -10.56 12.32 24.44
N ASN A 281 -10.59 12.45 23.11
CA ASN A 281 -9.77 13.38 22.37
C ASN A 281 -10.64 14.62 22.08
N VAL A 282 -10.32 15.70 22.78
CA VAL A 282 -10.84 17.03 22.47
C VAL A 282 -10.34 17.39 21.07
N GLU A 283 -11.25 17.57 20.11
CA GLU A 283 -10.89 18.12 18.80
C GLU A 283 -10.12 19.42 19.01
N LYS A 284 -8.89 19.49 18.50
CA LYS A 284 -8.11 20.73 18.56
C LYS A 284 -8.67 21.70 17.55
N GLU A 285 -9.20 22.81 18.04
CA GLU A 285 -9.75 23.87 17.20
C GLU A 285 -8.66 24.45 16.29
N VAL A 286 -8.95 24.56 14.99
CA VAL A 286 -8.02 25.09 14.00
C VAL A 286 -8.00 26.62 14.11
N SER A 287 -6.82 27.19 14.32
CA SER A 287 -6.64 28.65 14.30
C SER A 287 -6.55 29.17 12.86
N HIS A 288 -5.64 28.62 12.06
CA HIS A 288 -5.45 29.01 10.66
C HIS A 288 -4.67 27.94 9.89
N ILE A 289 -4.64 28.09 8.56
CA ILE A 289 -3.90 27.25 7.64
C ILE A 289 -2.96 28.14 6.82
N ASP A 290 -1.69 27.78 6.79
CA ASP A 290 -0.67 28.40 5.96
C ASP A 290 -0.30 27.47 4.80
N TYR A 291 0.07 28.04 3.66
CA TYR A 291 0.55 27.30 2.50
C TYR A 291 1.95 27.74 2.13
N TYR A 292 2.80 26.81 1.72
CA TYR A 292 4.15 27.07 1.28
C TYR A 292 4.42 26.34 -0.05
N ALA A 293 5.22 26.95 -0.91
CA ALA A 293 5.81 26.25 -2.05
C ALA A 293 6.86 25.25 -1.57
N ILE A 294 7.23 24.30 -2.44
CA ILE A 294 8.24 23.27 -2.14
C ILE A 294 9.60 23.90 -1.79
N ASP A 295 9.89 25.09 -2.33
CA ASP A 295 11.09 25.88 -2.02
C ASP A 295 11.03 26.59 -0.64
N GLY A 296 9.97 26.37 0.14
CA GLY A 296 9.80 26.93 1.49
C GLY A 296 9.21 28.34 1.52
N ARG A 297 8.90 28.96 0.37
CA ARG A 297 8.28 30.29 0.33
C ARG A 297 6.80 30.23 0.72
N LYS A 298 6.39 31.07 1.67
CA LYS A 298 4.97 31.21 2.05
C LYS A 298 4.14 31.73 0.87
N LEU A 299 3.04 31.05 0.58
CA LEU A 299 2.08 31.39 -0.46
C LEU A 299 0.89 32.11 0.17
N ALA A 300 0.37 33.12 -0.52
CA ALA A 300 -0.89 33.76 -0.13
C ALA A 300 -2.06 32.80 -0.35
N GLU A 301 -2.10 32.16 -1.52
CA GLU A 301 -3.00 31.06 -1.86
C GLU A 301 -2.27 30.08 -2.81
N PRO A 302 -2.52 28.76 -2.70
CA PRO A 302 -2.02 27.79 -3.67
C PRO A 302 -2.64 27.96 -5.06
N GLN A 303 -1.89 27.58 -6.11
CA GLN A 303 -2.46 27.45 -7.46
C GLN A 303 -3.07 26.06 -7.64
N GLU A 304 -4.18 25.99 -8.38
CA GLU A 304 -4.79 24.71 -8.75
C GLU A 304 -3.80 23.83 -9.53
N GLY A 305 -3.68 22.56 -9.14
CA GLY A 305 -2.72 21.61 -9.70
C GLY A 305 -1.30 21.76 -9.15
N SER A 306 -1.03 22.68 -8.24
CA SER A 306 0.31 22.85 -7.66
C SER A 306 0.54 21.94 -6.44
N LEU A 307 1.75 21.39 -6.34
CA LEU A 307 2.23 20.72 -5.13
C LEU A 307 2.68 21.76 -4.11
N VAL A 308 2.05 21.75 -2.92
CA VAL A 308 2.30 22.71 -1.84
C VAL A 308 2.42 22.00 -0.49
N ILE A 309 3.06 22.67 0.47
CA ILE A 309 3.08 22.24 1.87
C ILE A 309 1.97 23.01 2.60
N LYS A 310 0.96 22.30 3.08
CA LYS A 310 -0.13 22.83 3.91
C LYS A 310 0.26 22.70 5.38
N VAL A 311 0.34 23.80 6.12
CA VAL A 311 0.61 23.82 7.56
C VAL A 311 -0.66 24.22 8.30
N THR A 312 -1.24 23.32 9.07
CA THR A 312 -2.38 23.58 9.95
C THR A 312 -1.87 24.00 11.32
N VAL A 313 -2.29 25.18 11.80
CA VAL A 313 -1.95 25.71 13.12
C VAL A 313 -3.19 25.65 14.00
N TYR A 314 -3.07 25.02 15.16
CA TYR A 314 -4.16 24.86 16.13
C TYR A 314 -4.16 26.01 17.15
N THR A 315 -5.29 26.26 17.81
CA THR A 315 -5.44 27.32 18.83
C THR A 315 -4.51 27.14 20.02
N ASP A 316 -4.06 25.91 20.30
CA ASP A 316 -3.07 25.59 21.34
C ASP A 316 -1.60 25.83 20.90
N GLY A 317 -1.37 26.35 19.70
CA GLY A 317 -0.05 26.67 19.15
C GLY A 317 0.67 25.49 18.49
N THR A 318 0.12 24.27 18.55
CA THR A 318 0.70 23.12 17.85
C THR A 318 0.50 23.23 16.33
N ARG A 319 1.36 22.55 15.55
CA ARG A 319 1.36 22.62 14.07
C ARG A 319 1.42 21.23 13.45
N LYS A 320 0.73 21.04 12.32
CA LYS A 320 0.81 19.85 11.45
C LYS A 320 1.14 20.29 10.02
N ALA A 321 2.13 19.68 9.36
CA ALA A 321 2.47 19.94 7.97
C ALA A 321 2.15 18.73 7.09
N ASP A 322 1.47 18.95 5.97
CA ASP A 322 1.09 17.94 4.98
C ASP A 322 1.55 18.40 3.58
N LYS A 323 2.19 17.53 2.79
CA LYS A 323 2.44 17.79 1.35
C LYS A 323 1.20 17.40 0.56
N ILE A 324 0.59 18.36 -0.14
CA ILE A 324 -0.66 18.13 -0.88
C ILE A 324 -0.56 18.68 -2.30
N VAL A 325 -1.22 18.03 -3.24
CA VAL A 325 -1.56 18.66 -4.53
C VAL A 325 -2.82 19.48 -4.28
N TYR A 326 -2.73 20.79 -4.47
CA TYR A 326 -3.88 21.66 -4.27
C TYR A 326 -4.83 21.54 -5.47
N LEU A 327 -5.95 20.87 -5.24
CA LEU A 327 -7.05 20.77 -6.19
C LEU A 327 -8.16 21.69 -5.70
N ARG A 328 -8.65 22.59 -6.54
CA ARG A 328 -9.77 23.44 -6.17
C ARG A 328 -11.02 22.56 -6.14
N ASN A 329 -11.60 22.37 -4.96
CA ASN A 329 -12.89 21.67 -4.86
C ASN A 329 -13.93 22.44 -5.67
N ARG A 330 -14.64 21.74 -6.57
CA ARG A 330 -15.87 22.26 -7.18
C ARG A 330 -17.02 22.20 -6.19
#